data_AF-A0A392RAK8-F1
#
_entry.id   AF-A0A392RAK8-F1
#
_cell.length_a   1.000
_cell.length_b   1.000
_cell.length_c   1.000
_cell.angle_alpha   90.00
_cell.angle_beta   90.00
_cell.angle_gamma   90.00
#
_symmetry.space_group_name_H-M   'P 1'
#
loop_
_entity.id
_entity.type
_entity.pdbx_description
1 polymer ?
#
loop_
_entity_poly.entity_id
_entity_poly.type
_entity_poly.pdbx_seq_one_letter_code
_entity_poly.pdbx_strand_id
1 'polypeptide(L)' 'MLDSGNFVLYDEHSYVIWQSFDHPTDTILGGQNLTEDDYLVSTSEVMRMLTGIQTLRMVANNSVLAFKGLFV' A
#
# COMPACT_ATOMS: atom_id res chain seq x y z
N MET A 1 12.57 -13.68 -2.85
CA MET A 1 12.13 -12.53 -2.03
C MET A 1 13.35 -11.68 -1.77
N LEU A 2 13.26 -10.36 -1.93
CA LEU A 2 14.35 -9.44 -1.67
C LEU A 2 14.41 -9.11 -0.17
N ASP A 3 15.59 -8.73 0.32
CA ASP A 3 15.79 -8.32 1.72
C ASP A 3 14.98 -7.07 2.10
N SER A 4 14.52 -6.30 1.11
CA SER A 4 13.60 -5.18 1.29
C SER A 4 12.18 -5.60 1.70
N GLY A 5 11.86 -6.89 1.64
CA GLY A 5 10.50 -7.40 1.79
C GLY A 5 9.70 -7.45 0.49
N ASN A 6 10.28 -7.01 -0.64
CA ASN A 6 9.62 -7.09 -1.95
C ASN A 6 9.62 -8.53 -2.48
N PHE A 7 8.44 -9.06 -2.77
CA PHE A 7 8.27 -10.34 -3.47
C PHE A 7 8.13 -10.06 -4.96
N VAL A 8 9.07 -10.57 -5.78
CA VAL A 8 9.17 -10.27 -7.20
C VAL A 8 9.08 -11.55 -8.01
N LEU A 9 8.23 -11.55 -9.04
CA LEU A 9 8.13 -12.61 -10.03
C LEU A 9 8.85 -12.18 -11.31
N TYR A 10 9.66 -13.08 -11.84
CA TYR A 10 10.42 -12.88 -13.07
C TYR A 10 9.96 -13.84 -14.16
N ASP A 11 10.05 -13.42 -15.41
CA ASP A 11 9.92 -14.32 -16.56
C ASP A 11 11.24 -15.08 -16.86
N GLU A 12 11.23 -15.88 -17.93
CA GLU A 12 12.39 -16.66 -18.36
C GLU A 12 13.59 -15.81 -18.81
N HIS A 13 13.37 -14.53 -19.15
CA HIS A 13 14.39 -13.57 -19.55
C HIS A 13 14.82 -12.66 -18.39
N SER A 14 14.42 -12.98 -17.16
CA SER A 14 14.67 -12.18 -15.95
C SER A 14 14.02 -10.80 -15.94
N TYR A 15 12.96 -10.58 -16.70
CA TYR A 15 12.14 -9.38 -16.60
C TYR A 15 11.16 -9.50 -15.44
N VAL A 16 11.01 -8.41 -14.68
CA VAL A 16 9.98 -8.30 -13.64
C VAL A 16 8.61 -8.25 -14.31
N ILE A 17 7.78 -9.25 -14.03
CA ILE A 17 6.39 -9.33 -14.53
C ILE A 17 5.35 -9.00 -13.47
N TRP A 18 5.74 -9.03 -12.19
CA TRP A 18 4.91 -8.69 -11.06
C TRP A 18 5.77 -8.45 -9.82
N GLN A 19 5.38 -7.53 -8.94
CA GLN A 19 6.00 -7.35 -7.63
C GLN A 19 4.99 -6.93 -6.56
N SER A 20 5.23 -7.32 -5.31
CA SER A 20 4.31 -7.00 -4.20
C SER A 20 4.29 -5.52 -3.86
N PHE A 21 5.36 -4.79 -4.14
CA PHE A 21 5.44 -3.35 -3.86
C PHE A 21 4.45 -2.51 -4.69
N ASP A 22 3.99 -3.02 -5.83
CA ASP A 22 2.94 -2.40 -6.66
C ASP A 22 1.52 -2.63 -6.11
N HIS A 23 1.38 -3.37 -5.00
CA HIS A 23 0.12 -3.72 -4.36
C HIS A 23 0.18 -3.48 -2.85
N PRO A 24 0.23 -2.21 -2.41
CA PRO A 24 0.35 -1.85 -1.01
C PRO A 24 -0.88 -2.31 -0.20
N THR A 25 -0.67 -2.74 1.06
CA THR A 25 -1.75 -3.20 1.96
C THR A 25 -2.05 -2.16 3.03
N ASP A 26 -1.59 -2.34 4.26
CA ASP A 26 -1.76 -1.47 5.42
C ASP A 26 -0.42 -0.92 5.95
N THR A 27 0.70 -1.35 5.34
CA THR A 27 2.07 -1.01 5.75
C THR A 27 2.89 -0.58 4.53
N ILE A 28 3.68 0.49 4.67
CA ILE A 28 4.66 0.95 3.68
C ILE A 28 6.04 0.49 4.11
N LEU A 29 6.78 -0.18 3.23
CA LEU A 29 8.16 -0.60 3.51
C LEU A 29 9.18 0.36 2.88
N GLY A 30 10.40 0.39 3.45
CA GLY A 30 11.50 1.19 2.91
C GLY A 30 11.85 0.78 1.47
N GLY A 31 11.84 1.75 0.56
CA GLY A 31 12.06 1.51 -0.87
C GLY A 31 10.80 1.19 -1.68
N GLN A 32 9.62 1.11 -1.04
CA GLN A 32 8.34 1.05 -1.73
C GLN A 32 7.95 2.44 -2.22
N ASN A 33 7.69 2.57 -3.53
CA ASN A 33 7.22 3.81 -4.11
C ASN A 33 5.69 3.83 -4.09
N LEU A 34 5.10 4.95 -3.68
CA LEU A 34 3.65 5.16 -3.72
C LEU A 34 3.34 6.28 -4.71
N THR A 35 2.42 5.98 -5.60
CA THR A 35 1.85 6.90 -6.58
C THR A 35 0.53 7.47 -6.08
N GLU A 36 -0.02 8.44 -6.79
CA GLU A 36 -1.30 9.07 -6.43
C GLU A 36 -2.51 8.12 -6.51
N ASP A 37 -2.36 7.03 -7.28
CA ASP A 37 -3.37 5.98 -7.41
C ASP A 37 -3.28 4.94 -6.28
N ASP A 38 -2.21 4.98 -5.48
CA ASP A 38 -2.00 4.04 -4.38
C ASP A 38 -2.71 4.49 -3.10
N TYR A 39 -3.33 3.52 -2.45
CA TYR A 39 -3.96 3.69 -1.15
C TYR A 39 -3.72 2.46 -0.27
N LEU A 40 -3.48 2.71 1.01
CA LEU A 40 -3.46 1.69 2.04
C LEU A 40 -4.85 1.52 2.62
N VAL A 41 -5.23 0.28 2.92
CA VAL A 41 -6.50 -0.08 3.52
C VAL A 41 -6.25 -0.85 4.81
N SER A 42 -6.87 -0.42 5.92
CA SER A 42 -6.84 -1.20 7.15
C SER A 42 -7.63 -2.51 7.00
N THR A 43 -7.02 -3.63 7.40
CA THR A 43 -7.60 -4.98 7.21
C THR A 43 -8.23 -5.59 8.47
N SER A 44 -8.28 -4.84 9.57
CA SER A 44 -8.92 -5.32 10.81
C SER A 44 -10.44 -5.41 10.63
N GLU A 45 -10.97 -6.63 10.66
CA GLU A 45 -12.41 -6.88 10.53
C GLU A 45 -13.23 -6.22 11.66
N VAL A 46 -12.70 -6.25 12.89
CA VAL A 46 -13.29 -5.57 14.04
C VAL A 46 -13.35 -4.06 13.78
N MET A 47 -12.27 -3.43 13.31
CA MET A 47 -12.30 -2.00 12.99
C MET A 47 -13.22 -1.70 11.82
N ARG A 48 -13.28 -2.57 10.80
CA ARG A 48 -14.22 -2.42 9.68
C ARG A 48 -15.67 -2.39 10.16
N MET A 49 -16.04 -3.23 11.13
CA MET A 49 -17.39 -3.26 11.71
C MET A 49 -17.67 -2.05 12.61
N LEU A 50 -16.66 -1.54 13.33
CA LEU A 50 -16.84 -0.48 14.32
C LEU A 50 -16.74 0.94 13.72
N THR A 51 -15.81 1.18 12.80
CA THR A 51 -15.48 2.52 12.28
C THR A 51 -15.52 2.63 10.77
N GLY A 52 -15.77 1.52 10.06
CA GLY A 52 -15.77 1.46 8.59
C GLY A 52 -14.38 1.22 8.01
N ILE A 53 -14.28 1.27 6.68
CA ILE A 53 -13.00 1.11 5.98
C ILE A 53 -12.21 2.42 6.13
N GLN A 54 -11.02 2.33 6.71
CA GLN A 54 -10.11 3.46 6.87
C GLN A 54 -9.03 3.36 5.80
N THR A 55 -8.80 4.44 5.07
CA THR A 55 -7.82 4.48 3.97
C THR A 55 -6.79 5.58 4.19
N LEU A 56 -5.52 5.27 3.97
CA LEU A 56 -4.46 6.26 3.82
C LEU A 56 -4.12 6.37 2.34
N ARG A 57 -4.07 7.58 1.78
CA ARG A 57 -3.71 7.76 0.37
C ARG A 57 -2.72 8.90 0.20
N MET A 58 -1.95 8.80 -0.88
CA MET A 58 -1.19 9.95 -1.37
C MET A 58 -2.15 10.93 -2.06
N VAL A 59 -2.01 12.23 -1.78
CA VAL A 59 -2.74 13.27 -2.50
C VAL A 59 -1.71 14.22 -3.12
N ALA A 60 -1.88 14.45 -4.42
CA ALA A 60 -0.95 15.14 -5.31
C ALA A 60 -0.40 16.48 -4.80
N ASN A 61 0.81 16.77 -5.27
CA ASN A 61 1.56 18.04 -5.28
C ASN A 61 2.33 18.49 -4.04
N ASN A 62 2.38 17.73 -2.92
CA ASN A 62 3.25 18.12 -1.79
C ASN A 62 3.60 17.00 -0.78
N SER A 63 3.57 15.71 -1.18
CA SER A 63 3.93 14.58 -0.29
C SER A 63 3.07 14.45 0.98
N VAL A 64 1.80 14.86 0.92
CA VAL A 64 0.91 14.81 2.10
C VAL A 64 0.13 13.48 2.09
N LEU A 65 0.22 12.78 3.22
CA LEU A 65 -0.61 11.60 3.49
C LEU A 65 -1.99 12.07 3.99
N ALA A 66 -3.05 11.70 3.27
CA ALA A 66 -4.42 11.96 3.69
C ALA A 66 -5.01 10.70 4.33
N PHE A 67 -5.44 10.83 5.57
CA PHE A 67 -6.23 9.81 6.25
C PHE A 67 -7.73 10.09 6.04
N LYS A 68 -8.47 9.09 5.57
CA LYS A 68 -9.93 9.13 5.52
C LYS A 68 -10.47 8.06 6.44
N GLY A 69 -11.14 8.52 7.49
CA GLY A 69 -11.78 7.64 8.46
C GLY A 69 -12.64 8.38 9.48
N LEU A 70 -13.57 7.67 10.11
CA LEU A 70 -14.43 8.23 11.15
C LEU A 70 -13.65 8.30 12.48
N PHE A 71 -13.56 9.50 13.08
CA PHE A 71 -13.13 9.68 14.47
C PHE A 71 -14.38 9.64 15.34
N VAL A 72 -14.51 8.60 16.16
CA VAL A 72 -15.47 8.56 17.29
C VAL A 72 -14.83 9.18 18.53
#